data_AF-A0A847Z2I6-F1
#
_entry.id   AF-A0A847Z2I6-F1
#
_cell.length_a   1.000
_cell.length_b   1.000
_cell.length_c   1.000
_cell.angle_alpha   90.00
_cell.angle_beta   90.00
_cell.angle_gamma   90.00
#
_symmetry.space_group_name_H-M   'P 1'
#
loop_
_entity.id
_entity.type
_entity.pdbx_description
1 polymer ?
#
loop_
_entity_poly.entity_id
_entity_poly.type
_entity_poly.pdbx_seq_one_letter_code
_entity_poly.pdbx_strand_id
1 'polypeptide(L)'
;LCAGCPHRGTFYVLSKIRKKYDVIVHGDIGCYGLGGIPPFNAVDNVVCMGASISMAHGSQTSFNRRGIKKRSIGVIGDSTFYHTGINSLMNTAYNKGTPVVCILDNKTTAMTGHQENPGSGRLLAGDEVEPSKLEDICVSLGIKNITIVNPMNLKESEEALVKAVESDELHVIIFRYPCVMKKLTKQESIEYKKPASVAVDSAKCTGCKVCLKTTGCPGLEYDKEKQKVSTNLSCVSCGICAQVCPAKAIERAGA
;
A
#
# COMPACT_ATOMS: atom_id res chain seq x y z
N LEU A 1 5.15 5.70 9.26
CA LEU A 1 3.79 5.89 8.71
C LEU A 1 2.85 6.39 9.81
N CYS A 2 1.92 7.30 9.47
CA CYS A 2 0.90 7.84 10.39
C CYS A 2 -0.05 6.75 10.93
N ALA A 3 -0.74 7.04 12.04
CA ALA A 3 -1.83 6.19 12.51
C ALA A 3 -2.95 6.12 11.45
N GLY A 4 -3.40 4.92 11.12
CA GLY A 4 -4.41 4.70 10.07
C GLY A 4 -3.95 4.90 8.62
N CYS A 5 -2.65 5.08 8.37
CA CYS A 5 -2.14 5.12 7.00
C CYS A 5 -2.47 3.81 6.26
N PRO A 6 -3.08 3.87 5.05
CA PRO A 6 -3.50 2.68 4.31
C PRO A 6 -2.33 1.84 3.80
N HIS A 7 -1.18 2.44 3.49
CA HIS A 7 0.02 1.73 3.04
C HIS A 7 0.50 0.67 4.05
N ARG A 8 0.10 0.79 5.32
CA ARG A 8 0.36 -0.21 6.36
C ARG A 8 -0.23 -1.57 6.01
N GLY A 9 -1.41 -1.61 5.41
CA GLY A 9 -2.04 -2.85 4.95
C GLY A 9 -1.29 -3.44 3.76
N THR A 10 -0.94 -2.60 2.78
CA THR A 10 -0.10 -3.00 1.65
C THR A 10 1.23 -3.59 2.09
N PHE A 11 1.96 -2.94 3.00
CA PHE A 11 3.24 -3.45 3.49
C PHE A 11 3.10 -4.70 4.34
N TYR A 12 2.05 -4.81 5.16
CA TYR A 12 1.77 -6.04 5.89
C TYR A 12 1.66 -7.24 4.92
N VAL A 13 0.90 -7.07 3.84
CA VAL A 13 0.72 -8.12 2.83
C VAL A 13 2.02 -8.38 2.06
N LEU A 14 2.72 -7.34 1.61
CA LEU A 14 4.02 -7.50 0.93
C LEU A 14 5.04 -8.24 1.81
N SER A 15 5.10 -7.94 3.11
CA SER A 15 5.96 -8.68 4.06
C SER A 15 5.56 -10.15 4.21
N LYS A 16 4.28 -10.51 4.01
CA LYS A 16 3.84 -11.92 3.94
C LYS A 16 4.27 -12.57 2.63
N ILE A 17 4.10 -11.88 1.50
CA ILE A 17 4.52 -12.36 0.18
C ILE A 17 6.01 -12.65 0.17
N ARG A 18 6.85 -11.76 0.70
CA ARG A 18 8.31 -11.95 0.80
C ARG A 18 8.73 -13.16 1.64
N LYS A 19 7.88 -13.64 2.56
CA LYS A 19 8.14 -14.85 3.35
C LYS A 19 7.74 -16.14 2.62
N LYS A 20 6.84 -16.04 1.64
CA LYS A 20 6.27 -17.18 0.91
C LYS A 20 6.92 -17.38 -0.47
N TYR A 21 7.34 -16.30 -1.12
CA TYR A 21 7.85 -16.30 -2.49
C TYR A 21 9.25 -15.68 -2.55
N ASP A 22 10.09 -16.18 -3.46
CA ASP A 22 11.36 -15.53 -3.78
C ASP A 22 11.09 -14.30 -4.66
N VAL A 23 11.07 -13.13 -4.01
CA VAL A 23 10.78 -11.85 -4.66
C VAL A 23 11.83 -10.81 -4.34
N ILE A 24 11.96 -9.82 -5.22
CA ILE A 24 12.63 -8.56 -4.94
C ILE A 24 11.62 -7.43 -5.08
N VAL A 25 11.59 -6.53 -4.10
CA VAL A 25 10.65 -5.40 -4.05
C VAL A 25 11.41 -4.09 -4.20
N HIS A 26 11.15 -3.42 -5.31
CA HIS A 26 11.69 -2.11 -5.65
C HIS A 26 10.71 -1.03 -5.20
N GLY A 27 11.10 -0.23 -4.21
CA GLY A 27 10.32 0.90 -3.76
C GLY A 27 10.72 2.18 -4.48
N ASP A 28 10.00 3.24 -4.12
CA ASP A 28 10.11 4.55 -4.76
C ASP A 28 10.12 5.66 -3.68
N ILE A 29 10.42 6.89 -4.06
CA ILE A 29 10.48 8.03 -3.13
C ILE A 29 9.07 8.51 -2.79
N GLY A 30 8.72 8.48 -1.50
CA GLY A 30 7.42 8.91 -0.96
C GLY A 30 7.11 8.19 0.36
N CYS A 31 5.89 8.34 0.89
CA CYS A 31 5.48 7.65 2.13
C CYS A 31 5.68 6.13 2.05
N TYR A 32 5.54 5.56 0.86
CA TYR A 32 5.75 4.14 0.58
C TYR A 32 7.24 3.73 0.58
N GLY A 33 8.19 4.66 0.44
CA GLY A 33 9.62 4.38 0.64
C GLY A 33 9.93 3.95 2.08
N LEU A 34 9.11 4.35 3.05
CA LEU A 34 9.20 3.89 4.45
C LEU A 34 8.82 2.41 4.63
N GLY A 35 8.39 1.71 3.57
CA GLY A 35 8.20 0.26 3.60
C GLY A 35 9.51 -0.51 3.80
N GLY A 36 10.67 0.09 3.51
CA GLY A 36 11.98 -0.55 3.65
C GLY A 36 12.50 -0.65 5.09
N ILE A 37 11.90 0.06 6.04
CA ILE A 37 12.35 0.11 7.44
C ILE A 37 11.49 -0.78 8.36
N PRO A 38 12.00 -1.14 9.56
CA PRO A 38 11.19 -1.81 10.56
C PRO A 38 9.90 -1.03 10.92
N PRO A 39 8.79 -1.73 11.22
CA PRO A 39 8.68 -3.19 11.29
C PRO A 39 8.38 -3.89 9.97
N PHE A 40 8.14 -3.14 8.88
CA PHE A 40 7.66 -3.70 7.63
C PHE A 40 8.73 -4.54 6.94
N ASN A 41 9.92 -3.97 6.75
CA ASN A 41 10.98 -4.58 5.95
C ASN A 41 10.39 -5.18 4.65
N ALA A 42 9.54 -4.43 3.95
CA ALA A 42 8.75 -4.89 2.81
C ALA A 42 9.37 -4.51 1.46
N VAL A 43 10.39 -3.66 1.47
CA VAL A 43 11.05 -3.09 0.28
C VAL A 43 12.56 -3.31 0.39
N ASP A 44 13.21 -3.72 -0.69
CA ASP A 44 14.65 -4.04 -0.73
C ASP A 44 15.53 -2.86 -1.14
N ASN A 45 15.03 -1.98 -2.02
CA ASN A 45 15.77 -0.81 -2.50
C ASN A 45 14.82 0.34 -2.84
N VAL A 46 15.34 1.57 -2.70
CA VAL A 46 14.69 2.81 -3.12
C VAL A 46 15.78 3.69 -3.70
N VAL A 47 15.66 4.11 -4.97
CA VAL A 47 16.72 4.83 -5.69
C VAL A 47 16.36 6.30 -5.89
N CYS A 48 15.36 6.56 -6.72
CA CYS A 48 14.87 7.90 -6.97
C CYS A 48 13.38 7.87 -7.35
N MET A 49 12.78 9.04 -7.47
CA MET A 49 11.37 9.20 -7.81
C MET A 49 11.06 8.66 -9.22
N GLY A 50 10.23 7.62 -9.30
CA GLY A 50 9.82 6.94 -10.53
C GLY A 50 10.67 5.75 -10.94
N ALA A 51 11.71 5.39 -10.17
CA ALA A 51 12.62 4.31 -10.54
C ALA A 51 12.03 2.90 -10.37
N SER A 52 11.05 2.72 -9.49
CA SER A 52 10.58 1.40 -9.03
C SER A 52 10.12 0.49 -10.17
N ILE A 53 9.31 1.00 -11.11
CA ILE A 53 8.79 0.22 -12.25
C ILE A 53 9.93 -0.15 -13.21
N SER A 54 10.81 0.79 -13.53
CA SER A 54 11.95 0.54 -14.44
C SER A 54 12.91 -0.51 -13.85
N MET A 55 13.20 -0.42 -12.55
CA MET A 55 14.01 -1.42 -11.86
C MET A 55 13.32 -2.78 -11.88
N ALA A 56 12.03 -2.83 -11.59
CA ALA A 56 11.29 -4.09 -11.60
C ALA A 56 11.29 -4.76 -12.98
N HIS A 57 11.10 -3.96 -14.03
CA HIS A 57 11.22 -4.43 -15.42
C HIS A 57 12.61 -4.97 -15.73
N GLY A 58 13.67 -4.22 -15.42
CA GLY A 58 15.05 -4.65 -15.67
C GLY A 58 15.42 -5.94 -14.92
N SER A 59 15.05 -6.02 -13.64
CA SER A 59 15.27 -7.21 -12.81
C SER A 59 14.49 -8.41 -13.33
N GLN A 60 13.20 -8.27 -13.63
CA GLN A 60 12.40 -9.39 -14.16
C GLN A 60 12.94 -9.88 -15.52
N THR A 61 13.31 -8.96 -16.41
CA THR A 61 13.90 -9.31 -17.72
C THR A 61 15.19 -10.10 -17.54
N SER A 62 16.05 -9.72 -16.59
CA SER A 62 17.28 -10.45 -16.28
C SER A 62 16.99 -11.85 -15.72
N PHE A 63 16.03 -11.97 -14.79
CA PHE A 63 15.63 -13.26 -14.23
C PHE A 63 15.07 -14.20 -15.29
N ASN A 64 14.18 -13.70 -16.15
CA ASN A 64 13.59 -14.48 -17.24
C ASN A 64 14.66 -15.00 -18.21
N ARG A 65 15.62 -14.14 -18.62
CA ARG A 65 16.73 -14.54 -19.52
C ARG A 65 17.65 -15.61 -18.91
N ARG A 66 17.77 -15.63 -17.58
CA ARG A 66 18.63 -16.58 -16.86
C ARG A 66 17.86 -17.81 -16.35
N GLY A 67 16.56 -17.92 -16.61
CA GLY A 67 15.72 -19.01 -16.08
C GLY A 67 15.57 -19.00 -14.57
N ILE A 68 15.78 -17.85 -13.90
CA ILE A 68 15.64 -17.71 -12.45
C ILE A 68 14.16 -17.49 -12.13
N LYS A 69 13.56 -18.36 -11.33
CA LYS A 69 12.15 -18.28 -10.91
C LYS A 69 11.88 -17.25 -9.79
N LYS A 70 12.52 -16.09 -9.88
CA LYS A 70 12.37 -14.97 -8.94
C LYS A 70 11.44 -13.93 -9.54
N ARG A 71 10.55 -13.35 -8.73
CA ARG A 71 9.61 -12.32 -9.17
C ARG A 71 10.04 -10.93 -8.72
N SER A 72 9.88 -9.95 -9.60
CA SER A 72 10.23 -8.56 -9.32
C SER A 72 8.96 -7.71 -9.19
N ILE A 73 8.89 -6.95 -8.10
CA ILE A 73 7.74 -6.12 -7.73
C ILE A 73 8.19 -4.66 -7.68
N GLY A 74 7.54 -3.76 -8.43
CA GLY A 74 7.73 -2.32 -8.32
C GLY A 74 6.61 -1.69 -7.48
N VAL A 75 6.95 -0.89 -6.45
CA VAL A 75 6.00 -0.19 -5.58
C VAL A 75 6.16 1.31 -5.77
N ILE A 76 5.13 1.95 -6.28
CA ILE A 76 5.10 3.39 -6.62
C ILE A 76 3.84 4.04 -6.04
N GLY A 77 3.88 5.33 -5.69
CA GLY A 77 2.67 6.08 -5.34
C GLY A 77 1.97 6.68 -6.55
N ASP A 78 0.72 7.10 -6.38
CA ASP A 78 -0.06 7.81 -7.39
C ASP A 78 0.67 9.06 -7.92
N SER A 79 1.12 9.95 -7.04
CA SER A 79 1.82 11.19 -7.44
C SER A 79 3.03 10.91 -8.32
N THR A 80 3.80 9.90 -7.96
CA THR A 80 5.06 9.53 -8.63
C THR A 80 4.80 8.76 -9.92
N PHE A 81 3.71 8.00 -9.95
CA PHE A 81 3.21 7.40 -11.17
C PHE A 81 2.84 8.48 -12.21
N TYR A 82 2.05 9.49 -11.81
CA TYR A 82 1.71 10.62 -12.69
C TYR A 82 2.92 11.42 -13.17
N HIS A 83 3.94 11.56 -12.32
CA HIS A 83 5.11 12.36 -12.64
C HIS A 83 6.03 11.65 -13.66
N THR A 84 6.52 10.45 -13.35
CA THR A 84 7.50 9.73 -14.20
C THR A 84 7.20 8.24 -14.37
N GLY A 85 6.35 7.64 -13.52
CA GLY A 85 6.06 6.21 -13.59
C GLY A 85 5.26 5.77 -14.82
N ILE A 86 4.45 6.65 -15.42
CA ILE A 86 3.72 6.37 -16.67
C ILE A 86 4.69 5.95 -17.79
N ASN A 87 5.79 6.68 -17.95
CA ASN A 87 6.80 6.39 -18.99
C ASN A 87 7.44 5.02 -18.75
N SER A 88 7.73 4.68 -17.49
CA SER A 88 8.27 3.37 -17.11
C SER A 88 7.30 2.24 -17.43
N LEU A 89 6.02 2.39 -17.08
CA LEU A 89 5.00 1.37 -17.33
C LEU A 89 4.76 1.18 -18.84
N MET A 90 4.69 2.27 -19.60
CA MET A 90 4.61 2.24 -21.06
C MET A 90 5.77 1.44 -21.66
N ASN A 91 7.00 1.72 -21.23
CA ASN A 91 8.17 1.01 -21.70
C ASN A 91 8.16 -0.48 -21.30
N THR A 92 7.71 -0.81 -20.08
CA THR A 92 7.55 -2.20 -19.63
C THR A 92 6.54 -2.95 -20.50
N ALA A 93 5.38 -2.35 -20.79
CA ALA A 93 4.36 -2.95 -21.64
C ALA A 93 4.86 -3.16 -23.08
N TYR A 94 5.47 -2.13 -23.67
CA TYR A 94 6.02 -2.18 -25.03
C TYR A 94 7.05 -3.32 -25.20
N ASN A 95 7.91 -3.51 -24.20
CA ASN A 95 8.95 -4.54 -24.22
C ASN A 95 8.48 -5.91 -23.71
N LYS A 96 7.16 -6.11 -23.50
CA LYS A 96 6.58 -7.36 -22.97
C LYS A 96 7.22 -7.80 -21.64
N GLY A 97 7.62 -6.83 -20.81
CA GLY A 97 8.12 -7.10 -19.48
C GLY A 97 7.01 -7.70 -18.60
N THR A 98 7.36 -8.59 -17.68
CA THR A 98 6.38 -9.30 -16.83
C THR A 98 6.51 -9.07 -15.32
N PRO A 99 6.94 -7.89 -14.81
CA PRO A 99 6.97 -7.65 -13.37
C PRO A 99 5.55 -7.49 -12.79
N VAL A 100 5.45 -7.47 -11.46
CA VAL A 100 4.25 -6.99 -10.76
C VAL A 100 4.46 -5.51 -10.41
N VAL A 101 3.48 -4.67 -10.70
CA VAL A 101 3.51 -3.23 -10.39
C VAL A 101 2.41 -2.92 -9.39
N CYS A 102 2.78 -2.40 -8.22
CA CYS A 102 1.89 -1.98 -7.16
C CYS A 102 1.84 -0.45 -7.12
N ILE A 103 0.69 0.14 -7.49
CA ILE A 103 0.45 1.57 -7.38
C ILE A 103 -0.32 1.84 -6.09
N LEU A 104 0.25 2.64 -5.19
CA LEU A 104 -0.34 3.00 -3.91
C LEU A 104 -1.05 4.36 -4.07
N ASP A 105 -2.34 4.29 -4.40
CA ASP A 105 -3.19 5.45 -4.67
C ASP A 105 -3.77 6.01 -3.37
N ASN A 106 -3.11 7.05 -2.83
CA ASN A 106 -3.58 7.76 -1.64
C ASN A 106 -4.24 9.11 -1.94
N LYS A 107 -4.45 9.41 -3.24
CA LYS A 107 -5.16 10.59 -3.74
C LYS A 107 -4.49 11.93 -3.37
N THR A 108 -3.16 11.98 -3.16
CA THR A 108 -2.42 13.22 -2.86
C THR A 108 -0.89 13.00 -2.88
N THR A 109 -0.11 14.07 -3.01
CA THR A 109 1.35 13.99 -2.80
C THR A 109 1.68 14.15 -1.31
N ALA A 110 1.47 13.10 -0.53
CA ALA A 110 1.41 13.19 0.95
C ALA A 110 2.72 13.65 1.62
N MET A 111 3.84 12.98 1.35
CA MET A 111 5.10 13.15 2.11
C MET A 111 5.66 14.57 2.04
N THR A 112 5.44 15.28 0.93
CA THR A 112 5.95 16.63 0.69
C THR A 112 5.04 17.72 1.24
N GLY A 113 3.91 17.36 1.86
CA GLY A 113 2.96 18.33 2.42
C GLY A 113 1.59 18.34 1.74
N HIS A 114 1.14 17.22 1.18
CA HIS A 114 -0.19 17.03 0.58
C HIS A 114 -0.47 17.94 -0.62
N GLN A 115 0.50 18.11 -1.51
CA GLN A 115 0.29 18.82 -2.76
C GLN A 115 -0.73 18.08 -3.62
N GLU A 116 -1.58 18.85 -4.29
CA GLU A 116 -2.52 18.27 -5.25
C GLU A 116 -1.78 17.70 -6.46
N ASN A 117 -2.30 16.59 -6.99
CA ASN A 117 -1.78 15.90 -8.16
C ASN A 117 -2.96 15.52 -9.08
N PRO A 118 -2.71 14.99 -10.31
CA PRO A 118 -3.80 14.65 -11.23
C PRO A 118 -4.85 13.67 -10.67
N GLY A 119 -4.50 12.84 -9.69
CA GLY A 119 -5.41 11.91 -9.01
C GLY A 119 -6.12 12.49 -7.78
N SER A 120 -5.79 13.72 -7.35
CA SER A 120 -6.35 14.34 -6.15
C SER A 120 -7.84 14.69 -6.24
N GLY A 121 -8.30 15.00 -7.45
CA GLY A 121 -9.64 15.53 -7.70
C GLY A 121 -9.83 16.98 -7.20
N ARG A 122 -8.74 17.73 -7.07
CA ARG A 122 -8.75 19.13 -6.64
C ARG A 122 -7.63 19.93 -7.30
N LEU A 123 -7.92 21.17 -7.69
CA LEU A 123 -6.93 22.13 -8.19
C LEU A 123 -6.18 22.81 -7.04
N LEU A 124 -5.03 23.43 -7.36
CA LEU A 124 -4.30 24.27 -6.40
C LEU A 124 -5.15 25.42 -5.84
N ALA A 125 -6.09 25.95 -6.64
CA ALA A 125 -7.03 26.99 -6.23
C ALA A 125 -8.13 26.49 -5.26
N GLY A 126 -8.24 25.17 -5.06
CA GLY A 126 -9.19 24.54 -4.14
C GLY A 126 -10.45 23.97 -4.79
N ASP A 127 -10.69 24.26 -6.07
CA ASP A 127 -11.85 23.74 -6.82
C ASP A 127 -11.77 22.23 -7.00
N GLU A 128 -12.89 21.55 -6.80
CA GLU A 128 -13.01 20.11 -7.08
C GLU A 128 -13.09 19.88 -8.59
N VAL A 129 -12.35 18.88 -9.08
CA VAL A 129 -12.30 18.50 -10.49
C VAL A 129 -12.29 16.98 -10.61
N GLU A 130 -12.66 16.46 -11.77
CA GLU A 130 -12.57 15.02 -12.02
C GLU A 130 -11.11 14.55 -11.99
N PRO A 131 -10.75 13.60 -11.10
CA PRO A 131 -9.39 13.08 -11.04
C PRO A 131 -9.10 12.19 -12.23
N SER A 132 -7.86 12.23 -12.71
CA SER A 132 -7.35 11.17 -13.59
C SER A 132 -7.43 9.82 -12.87
N LYS A 133 -7.97 8.82 -13.55
CA LYS A 133 -8.04 7.45 -13.02
C LYS A 133 -6.84 6.65 -13.48
N LEU A 134 -6.14 6.04 -12.51
CA LEU A 134 -4.94 5.23 -12.79
C LEU A 134 -5.25 4.04 -13.68
N GLU A 135 -6.40 3.39 -13.47
CA GLU A 135 -6.87 2.25 -14.24
C GLU A 135 -7.08 2.62 -15.72
N ASP A 136 -7.67 3.77 -16.01
CA ASP A 136 -7.89 4.23 -17.39
C ASP A 136 -6.56 4.49 -18.10
N ILE A 137 -5.59 5.08 -17.38
CA ILE A 137 -4.23 5.27 -17.89
C ILE A 137 -3.59 3.91 -18.15
N CYS A 138 -3.63 2.98 -17.20
CA CYS A 138 -3.07 1.64 -17.39
C CYS A 138 -3.71 0.91 -18.59
N VAL A 139 -5.02 1.00 -18.79
CA VAL A 139 -5.71 0.46 -19.97
C VAL A 139 -5.18 1.10 -21.24
N SER A 140 -5.03 2.43 -21.28
CA SER A 140 -4.51 3.16 -22.44
C SER A 140 -3.07 2.76 -22.81
N LEU A 141 -2.28 2.31 -21.83
CA LEU A 141 -0.93 1.78 -22.03
C LEU A 141 -0.89 0.30 -22.47
N GLY A 142 -2.06 -0.31 -22.70
CA GLY A 142 -2.18 -1.70 -23.16
C GLY A 142 -2.07 -2.75 -22.05
N ILE A 143 -2.20 -2.35 -20.78
CA ILE A 143 -2.17 -3.28 -19.64
C ILE A 143 -3.50 -4.03 -19.56
N LYS A 144 -3.44 -5.37 -19.57
CA LYS A 144 -4.61 -6.24 -19.50
C LYS A 144 -4.97 -6.62 -18.07
N ASN A 145 -3.97 -6.91 -17.24
CA ASN A 145 -4.17 -7.39 -15.88
C ASN A 145 -4.09 -6.22 -14.90
N ILE A 146 -5.24 -5.59 -14.65
CA ILE A 146 -5.38 -4.50 -13.68
C ILE A 146 -6.30 -4.99 -12.56
N THR A 147 -5.89 -4.81 -11.30
CA THR A 147 -6.72 -5.14 -10.13
C THR A 147 -6.70 -3.97 -9.16
N ILE A 148 -7.87 -3.44 -8.83
CA ILE A 148 -8.01 -2.39 -7.83
C ILE A 148 -8.44 -3.07 -6.53
N VAL A 149 -7.72 -2.79 -5.43
CA VAL A 149 -8.02 -3.36 -4.12
C VAL A 149 -8.01 -2.28 -3.04
N ASN A 150 -8.82 -2.49 -2.00
CA ASN A 150 -8.75 -1.68 -0.80
C ASN A 150 -7.63 -2.21 0.13
N PRO A 151 -6.54 -1.46 0.38
CA PRO A 151 -5.47 -1.88 1.29
C PRO A 151 -5.90 -2.05 2.75
N MET A 152 -7.09 -1.56 3.11
CA MET A 152 -7.70 -1.80 4.43
C MET A 152 -8.32 -3.20 4.56
N ASN A 153 -8.52 -3.91 3.44
CA ASN A 153 -8.91 -5.32 3.41
C ASN A 153 -7.68 -6.19 3.13
N LEU A 154 -7.10 -6.74 4.20
CA LEU A 154 -5.82 -7.47 4.09
C LEU A 154 -5.96 -8.77 3.30
N LYS A 155 -7.13 -9.41 3.35
CA LYS A 155 -7.40 -10.68 2.65
C LYS A 155 -7.42 -10.45 1.13
N GLU A 156 -8.24 -9.51 0.67
CA GLU A 156 -8.34 -9.14 -0.74
C GLU A 156 -6.99 -8.65 -1.30
N SER A 157 -6.26 -7.84 -0.52
CA SER A 157 -4.92 -7.39 -0.86
C SER A 157 -3.92 -8.55 -1.01
N GLU A 158 -3.99 -9.57 -0.15
CA GLU A 158 -3.15 -10.77 -0.24
C GLU A 158 -3.50 -11.62 -1.46
N GLU A 159 -4.79 -11.84 -1.72
CA GLU A 159 -5.27 -12.61 -2.86
C GLU A 159 -4.83 -11.98 -4.19
N ALA A 160 -4.93 -10.65 -4.32
CA ALA A 160 -4.47 -9.93 -5.52
C ALA A 160 -2.96 -10.06 -5.74
N LEU A 161 -2.16 -9.94 -4.68
CA LEU A 161 -0.71 -10.09 -4.77
C LEU A 161 -0.28 -11.51 -5.07
N VAL A 162 -0.89 -12.52 -4.44
CA VAL A 162 -0.63 -13.94 -4.72
C VAL A 162 -0.90 -14.23 -6.20
N LYS A 163 -2.07 -13.84 -6.71
CA LYS A 163 -2.44 -14.01 -8.12
C LYS A 163 -1.42 -13.39 -9.07
N ALA A 164 -0.94 -12.18 -8.76
CA ALA A 164 0.02 -11.49 -9.61
C ALA A 164 1.44 -12.07 -9.55
N VAL A 165 1.88 -12.54 -8.37
CA VAL A 165 3.21 -13.13 -8.18
C VAL A 165 3.30 -14.51 -8.80
N GLU A 166 2.22 -15.30 -8.77
CA GLU A 166 2.14 -16.64 -9.39
C GLU A 166 1.94 -16.60 -10.90
N SER A 167 1.61 -15.42 -11.46
CA SER A 167 1.47 -15.20 -12.90
C SER A 167 2.81 -14.87 -13.55
N ASP A 168 2.99 -15.34 -14.79
CA ASP A 168 4.11 -14.96 -15.67
C ASP A 168 3.79 -13.75 -16.55
N GLU A 169 2.67 -13.07 -16.32
CA GLU A 169 2.26 -11.86 -17.05
C GLU A 169 2.57 -10.57 -16.27
N LEU A 170 2.52 -9.43 -16.98
CA LEU A 170 2.53 -8.11 -16.34
C LEU A 170 1.22 -7.90 -15.60
N HIS A 171 1.32 -7.60 -14.30
CA HIS A 171 0.18 -7.25 -13.46
C HIS A 171 0.34 -5.85 -12.87
N VAL A 172 -0.73 -5.05 -12.90
CA VAL A 172 -0.82 -3.80 -12.16
C VAL A 172 -1.88 -3.96 -11.06
N ILE A 173 -1.47 -3.74 -9.81
CA ILE A 173 -2.36 -3.72 -8.65
C ILE A 173 -2.42 -2.29 -8.12
N ILE A 174 -3.62 -1.71 -8.09
CA ILE A 174 -3.86 -0.37 -7.55
C ILE A 174 -4.44 -0.52 -6.15
N PHE A 175 -3.61 -0.23 -5.14
CA PHE A 175 -4.04 -0.15 -3.74
C PHE A 175 -4.62 1.23 -3.47
N ARG A 176 -5.95 1.35 -3.55
CA ARG A 176 -6.65 2.64 -3.46
C ARG A 176 -7.27 2.85 -2.10
N TYR A 177 -6.79 3.87 -1.38
CA TYR A 177 -7.43 4.40 -0.18
C TYR A 177 -6.83 5.76 0.17
N PRO A 178 -7.63 6.80 0.44
CA PRO A 178 -7.12 8.15 0.62
C PRO A 178 -6.19 8.27 1.82
N CYS A 179 -5.23 9.20 1.74
CA CYS A 179 -4.37 9.53 2.87
C CYS A 179 -5.22 10.03 4.05
N VAL A 180 -5.01 9.45 5.24
CA VAL A 180 -5.71 9.82 6.49
C VAL A 180 -5.55 11.30 6.87
N MET A 181 -4.47 11.94 6.41
CA MET A 181 -4.14 13.33 6.69
C MET A 181 -4.66 14.30 5.61
N LYS A 182 -5.19 13.79 4.48
CA LYS A 182 -5.73 14.61 3.39
C LYS A 182 -7.12 15.14 3.75
N LYS A 183 -7.42 16.36 3.32
CA LYS A 183 -8.79 16.85 3.23
C LYS A 183 -9.54 16.15 2.10
N LEU A 184 -10.38 15.19 2.46
CA LEU A 184 -11.23 14.46 1.52
C LEU A 184 -12.15 15.39 0.73
N THR A 185 -12.44 15.03 -0.53
CA THR A 185 -13.55 15.62 -1.28
C THR A 185 -14.90 15.18 -0.69
N LYS A 186 -15.99 15.80 -1.14
CA LYS A 186 -17.34 15.38 -0.75
C LYS A 186 -17.60 13.91 -1.11
N GLN A 187 -17.21 13.51 -2.32
CA GLN A 187 -17.38 12.15 -2.81
C GLN A 187 -16.54 11.15 -2.01
N GLU A 188 -15.27 11.47 -1.75
CA GLU A 188 -14.38 10.61 -0.95
C GLU A 188 -14.89 10.44 0.48
N SER A 189 -15.50 11.47 1.07
CA SER A 189 -16.06 11.39 2.43
C SER A 189 -17.25 10.43 2.52
N ILE A 190 -18.01 10.28 1.42
CA ILE A 190 -19.14 9.35 1.32
C ILE A 190 -18.63 7.92 1.06
N GLU A 191 -17.63 7.77 0.20
CA GLU A 191 -17.03 6.49 -0.18
C GLU A 191 -16.19 5.88 0.96
N TYR A 192 -15.31 6.67 1.57
CA TYR A 192 -14.35 6.24 2.59
C TYR A 192 -14.76 6.66 4.00
N LYS A 193 -16.02 6.40 4.36
CA LYS A 193 -16.61 6.73 5.66
C LYS A 193 -15.65 6.47 6.83
N LYS A 194 -15.71 7.33 7.84
CA LYS A 194 -14.92 7.14 9.07
C LYS A 194 -15.18 5.73 9.62
N PRO A 195 -14.13 4.94 9.88
CA PRO A 195 -14.30 3.59 10.35
C PRO A 195 -14.92 3.58 11.75
N ALA A 196 -15.68 2.51 12.02
CA ALA A 196 -16.22 2.22 13.34
C ALA A 196 -15.10 2.19 14.39
N SER A 197 -15.41 2.58 15.64
CA SER A 197 -14.38 2.74 16.67
C SER A 197 -13.64 1.43 16.92
N VAL A 198 -12.34 1.50 17.18
CA VAL A 198 -11.54 0.33 17.53
C VAL A 198 -11.26 0.34 19.02
N ALA A 199 -11.56 -0.77 19.69
CA ALA A 199 -11.28 -0.97 21.10
C ALA A 199 -10.44 -2.24 21.31
N VAL A 200 -9.60 -2.23 22.35
CA VAL A 200 -8.86 -3.42 22.78
C VAL A 200 -9.51 -3.99 24.03
N ASP A 201 -9.96 -5.23 23.94
CA ASP A 201 -10.41 -6.01 25.09
C ASP A 201 -9.19 -6.48 25.89
N SER A 202 -8.97 -5.83 27.04
CA SER A 202 -7.86 -6.15 27.95
C SER A 202 -7.93 -7.57 28.52
N ALA A 203 -9.12 -8.16 28.66
CA ALA A 203 -9.29 -9.51 29.15
C ALA A 203 -8.84 -10.55 28.11
N LYS A 204 -9.17 -10.34 26.83
CA LYS A 204 -8.71 -11.21 25.72
C LYS A 204 -7.25 -10.98 25.32
N CYS A 205 -6.72 -9.79 25.55
CA CYS A 205 -5.38 -9.41 25.09
C CYS A 205 -4.28 -10.20 25.82
N THR A 206 -3.47 -10.97 25.08
CA THR A 206 -2.39 -11.79 25.65
C THR A 206 -1.05 -11.08 25.79
N GLY A 207 -0.94 -9.82 25.36
CA GLY A 207 0.34 -9.09 25.41
C GLY A 207 1.38 -9.54 24.38
N CYS A 208 1.03 -10.39 23.40
CA CYS A 208 1.98 -10.98 22.43
C CYS A 208 2.68 -9.98 21.49
N LYS A 209 2.23 -8.72 21.44
CA LYS A 209 2.76 -7.61 20.61
C LYS A 209 2.70 -7.87 19.09
N VAL A 210 1.98 -8.88 18.61
CA VAL A 210 1.86 -9.16 17.16
C VAL A 210 1.30 -7.95 16.42
N CYS A 211 0.23 -7.32 16.93
CA CYS A 211 -0.34 -6.11 16.32
C CYS A 211 0.68 -4.95 16.23
N LEU A 212 1.52 -4.74 17.24
CA LEU A 212 2.56 -3.72 17.24
C LEU A 212 3.68 -4.05 16.25
N LYS A 213 4.19 -5.29 16.29
CA LYS A 213 5.32 -5.75 15.47
C LYS A 213 4.97 -5.94 14.00
N THR A 214 3.70 -6.15 13.65
CA THR A 214 3.29 -6.35 12.26
C THR A 214 2.79 -5.07 11.63
N THR A 215 1.99 -4.30 12.39
CA THR A 215 1.42 -3.07 11.86
C THR A 215 2.37 -1.91 12.05
N GLY A 216 3.11 -1.78 13.15
CA GLY A 216 3.91 -0.59 13.48
C GLY A 216 3.06 0.66 13.73
N CYS A 217 1.80 0.50 14.12
CA CYS A 217 0.85 1.61 14.26
C CYS A 217 1.21 2.49 15.46
N PRO A 218 1.41 3.81 15.28
CA PRO A 218 1.65 4.73 16.40
C PRO A 218 0.40 4.98 17.25
N GLY A 219 -0.78 4.56 16.78
CA GLY A 219 -2.03 4.59 17.54
C GLY A 219 -2.18 3.45 18.56
N LEU A 220 -1.20 2.55 18.63
CA LEU A 220 -1.14 1.46 19.62
C LEU A 220 0.04 1.69 20.56
N GLU A 221 -0.15 1.33 21.82
CA GLU A 221 0.88 1.39 22.86
C GLU A 221 0.94 0.09 23.65
N TYR A 222 2.08 -0.19 24.27
CA TYR A 222 2.26 -1.37 25.13
C TYR A 222 2.52 -0.92 26.55
N ASP A 223 1.60 -1.28 27.45
CA ASP A 223 1.76 -1.13 28.88
C ASP A 223 2.68 -2.24 29.40
N LYS A 224 3.86 -1.87 29.90
CA LYS A 224 4.87 -2.82 30.40
C LYS A 224 4.45 -3.46 31.72
N GLU A 225 3.71 -2.75 32.56
CA GLU A 225 3.29 -3.22 33.88
C GLU A 225 2.15 -4.21 33.75
N LYS A 226 1.13 -3.87 32.96
CA LYS A 226 -0.04 -4.75 32.73
C LYS A 226 0.25 -5.83 31.70
N GLN A 227 1.32 -5.69 30.93
CA GLN A 227 1.64 -6.52 29.76
C GLN A 227 0.50 -6.58 28.73
N LYS A 228 -0.17 -5.44 28.51
CA LYS A 228 -1.30 -5.33 27.58
C LYS A 228 -1.02 -4.28 26.51
N VAL A 229 -1.75 -4.41 25.40
CA VAL A 229 -1.77 -3.39 24.35
C VAL A 229 -3.05 -2.56 24.52
N SER A 230 -2.95 -1.25 24.35
CA SER A 230 -4.07 -0.30 24.31
C SER A 230 -3.97 0.60 23.08
N THR A 231 -5.04 1.34 22.79
CA THR A 231 -5.04 2.43 21.83
C THR A 231 -4.78 3.75 22.54
N ASN A 232 -4.03 4.65 21.90
CA ASN A 232 -3.84 6.03 22.38
C ASN A 232 -4.63 7.05 21.56
N LEU A 233 -4.47 8.34 21.88
CA LEU A 233 -5.17 9.46 21.23
C LEU A 233 -4.90 9.59 19.72
N SER A 234 -3.81 9.01 19.20
CA SER A 234 -3.53 9.02 17.76
C SER A 234 -4.34 7.98 16.99
N CYS A 235 -5.05 7.07 17.67
CA CYS A 235 -5.82 6.03 17.01
C CYS A 235 -7.01 6.60 16.23
N VAL A 236 -7.02 6.40 14.91
CA VAL A 236 -8.12 6.79 14.01
C VAL A 236 -9.07 5.63 13.68
N SER A 237 -9.02 4.54 14.46
CA SER A 237 -9.92 3.39 14.33
C SER A 237 -9.91 2.67 12.97
N CYS A 238 -8.80 2.71 12.23
CA CYS A 238 -8.69 2.09 10.90
C CYS A 238 -8.91 0.56 10.87
N GLY A 239 -8.71 -0.13 12.00
CA GLY A 239 -9.00 -1.56 12.17
C GLY A 239 -8.08 -2.54 11.45
N ILE A 240 -6.95 -2.11 10.88
CA ILE A 240 -5.90 -3.03 10.38
C ILE A 240 -5.40 -3.92 11.53
N CYS A 241 -5.22 -3.36 12.72
CA CYS A 241 -4.77 -4.09 13.91
C CYS A 241 -5.74 -5.20 14.34
N ALA A 242 -7.05 -5.02 14.14
CA ALA A 242 -8.06 -6.04 14.44
C ALA A 242 -7.90 -7.28 13.56
N GLN A 243 -7.63 -7.08 12.26
CA GLN A 243 -7.46 -8.17 11.29
C GLN A 243 -6.21 -9.03 11.52
N VAL A 244 -5.22 -8.51 12.26
CA VAL A 244 -3.95 -9.22 12.53
C VAL A 244 -3.83 -9.74 13.97
N CYS A 245 -4.82 -9.47 14.82
CA CYS A 245 -4.78 -9.90 16.22
C CYS A 245 -5.12 -11.39 16.34
N PRO A 246 -4.18 -12.27 16.70
CA PRO A 246 -4.44 -13.72 16.78
C PRO A 246 -5.43 -14.07 17.91
N ALA A 247 -5.40 -13.32 19.01
CA ALA A 247 -6.30 -13.50 20.14
C ALA A 247 -7.70 -12.89 19.92
N LYS A 248 -7.93 -12.24 18.77
CA LYS A 248 -9.16 -11.47 18.49
C LYS A 248 -9.53 -10.50 19.61
N ALA A 249 -8.52 -9.92 20.25
CA ALA A 249 -8.68 -9.00 21.37
C ALA A 249 -8.90 -7.55 20.93
N ILE A 250 -8.88 -7.27 19.62
CA ILE A 250 -9.10 -5.94 19.06
C ILE A 250 -10.33 -6.01 18.18
N GLU A 251 -11.35 -5.24 18.52
CA GLU A 251 -12.67 -5.29 17.88
C GLU A 251 -13.02 -3.92 17.28
N ARG A 252 -13.75 -3.94 16.15
CA ARG A 252 -14.42 -2.75 15.62
C ARG A 252 -15.78 -2.66 16.29
N ALA A 253 -15.97 -1.73 17.22
CA ALA A 253 -17.25 -1.52 17.88
C ALA A 253 -18.25 -0.87 16.91
N GLY A 254 -19.38 -1.54 16.67
CA GLY A 254 -20.44 -1.09 15.75
C GLY A 254 -20.43 -1.74 14.36
N ALA A 255 -19.94 -2.98 14.24
CA ALA A 255 -20.12 -3.83 13.06
C ALA A 255 -21.30 -4.80 13.25
#